data_AF-A0A3L7WSV6-F1
#
_entry.id   AF-A0A3L7WSV6-F1
#
_cell.length_a   1.000
_cell.length_b   1.000
_cell.length_c   1.000
_cell.angle_alpha   90.00
_cell.angle_beta   90.00
_cell.angle_gamma   90.00
#
_symmetry.space_group_name_H-M   'P 1'
#
loop_
_entity.id
_entity.type
_entity.pdbx_description
1 polymer ?
#
loop_
_entity_poly.entity_id
_entity_poly.type
_entity_poly.pdbx_seq_one_letter_code
_entity_poly.pdbx_strand_id
1 'polypeptide(L)'
;ATACAERGILVADTKFEFGMVDGEPVLIDEVLTPDSSRFWPANEYAPGRDQPSFDKQPLRDWLEAQGWDKQAPGPQLPPEIIEATTVRYLEAYKRITGEELPS
;
A
#
# COMPACT_ATOMS: atom_id res chain seq x y z
N ALA A 1 -12.85 5.53 5.76
CA ALA A 1 -11.99 5.37 6.96
C ALA A 1 -12.58 4.39 7.98
N THR A 2 -13.85 4.54 8.38
CA THR A 2 -14.51 3.63 9.34
C THR A 2 -14.53 2.15 8.92
N ALA A 3 -14.81 1.86 7.64
CA ALA A 3 -14.81 0.48 7.14
C ALA A 3 -13.46 -0.26 7.32
N CYS A 4 -12.33 0.42 7.11
CA CYS A 4 -11.00 -0.17 7.33
C CYS A 4 -10.71 -0.34 8.83
N ALA A 5 -11.11 0.63 9.65
CA ALA A 5 -10.95 0.58 11.10
C ALA A 5 -11.70 -0.61 11.72
N GLU A 6 -12.93 -0.88 11.25
CA GLU A 6 -13.71 -2.06 11.64
C GLU A 6 -13.03 -3.39 11.28
N ARG A 7 -12.14 -3.38 10.28
CA ARG A 7 -11.32 -4.51 9.84
C ARG A 7 -9.92 -4.52 10.46
N GLY A 8 -9.66 -3.69 11.47
CA GLY A 8 -8.37 -3.62 12.17
C GLY A 8 -7.25 -2.95 11.36
N ILE A 9 -7.60 -2.09 10.40
CA ILE A 9 -6.64 -1.31 9.60
C ILE A 9 -6.80 0.17 9.87
N LEU A 10 -5.69 0.84 10.19
CA LEU A 10 -5.58 2.29 10.20
C LEU A 10 -5.10 2.76 8.83
N VAL A 11 -5.81 3.73 8.23
CA VAL A 11 -5.33 4.44 7.04
C VAL A 11 -4.56 5.66 7.54
N ALA A 12 -3.23 5.61 7.47
CA ALA A 12 -2.39 6.69 7.97
C ALA A 12 -2.44 7.92 7.05
N ASP A 13 -2.36 7.68 5.74
CA ASP A 13 -2.51 8.66 4.69
C ASP A 13 -2.92 7.98 3.38
N THR A 14 -3.43 8.78 2.44
CA THR A 14 -3.78 8.36 1.08
C THR A 14 -3.60 9.52 0.11
N LYS A 15 -3.19 9.21 -1.11
CA LYS A 15 -3.24 10.11 -2.26
C LYS A 15 -4.58 9.93 -2.98
N PHE A 16 -5.21 11.03 -3.38
CA PHE A 16 -6.31 11.02 -4.33
C PHE A 16 -5.95 11.88 -5.52
N GLU A 17 -6.45 11.51 -6.70
CA GLU A 17 -6.38 12.33 -7.89
C GLU A 17 -7.79 12.70 -8.33
N PHE A 18 -7.96 13.95 -8.77
CA PHE A 18 -9.25 14.47 -9.24
C PHE A 18 -9.09 15.07 -10.64
N GLY A 19 -9.98 14.68 -11.53
CA GLY A 19 -10.19 15.35 -12.81
C GLY A 19 -11.33 16.36 -12.72
N MET A 20 -11.57 17.11 -13.80
CA MET A 20 -12.72 18.01 -13.92
C MET A 20 -13.63 17.54 -15.05
N VAL A 21 -14.92 17.35 -14.76
CA VAL A 21 -15.96 17.04 -15.76
C VAL A 21 -17.08 18.05 -15.57
N ASP A 22 -17.44 18.78 -16.62
CA ASP A 22 -18.48 19.83 -16.58
C ASP A 22 -18.31 20.87 -15.45
N GLY A 23 -17.05 21.16 -15.07
CA GLY A 23 -16.73 22.11 -14.01
C GLY A 23 -16.79 21.55 -12.59
N GLU A 24 -17.08 20.25 -12.44
CA GLU A 24 -17.10 19.56 -11.15
C GLU A 24 -15.89 18.63 -10.98
N PRO A 25 -15.30 18.56 -9.77
CA PRO A 25 -14.23 17.62 -9.48
C PRO A 25 -14.76 16.19 -9.43
N VAL A 26 -14.14 15.30 -10.19
CA VAL A 26 -14.47 13.87 -10.24
C VAL A 26 -13.27 13.09 -9.74
N LEU A 27 -13.50 12.17 -8.79
CA LEU A 27 -12.48 11.25 -8.32
C LEU A 27 -12.06 10.32 -9.47
N ILE A 28 -10.76 10.27 -9.72
CA ILE A 28 -10.15 9.41 -10.74
C ILE A 28 -9.08 8.54 -10.08
N ASP A 29 -8.26 7.89 -10.91
CA ASP A 29 -7.15 7.03 -10.48
C ASP A 29 -7.62 5.91 -9.52
N GLU A 30 -6.67 5.25 -8.88
CA GLU A 30 -6.92 4.31 -7.79
C GLU A 30 -7.27 5.02 -6.46
N VAL A 31 -8.06 4.34 -5.63
CA VAL A 31 -8.60 4.89 -4.38
C VAL A 31 -8.41 3.86 -3.29
N LEU A 32 -7.71 4.23 -2.23
CA LEU A 32 -7.52 3.37 -1.05
C LEU A 32 -6.93 1.99 -1.40
N THR A 33 -5.88 1.99 -2.22
CA THR A 33 -5.06 0.81 -2.53
C THR A 33 -3.75 0.84 -1.73
N PRO A 34 -3.04 -0.29 -1.56
CA PRO A 34 -1.70 -0.29 -0.93
C PRO A 34 -0.63 0.51 -1.69
N ASP A 35 -0.93 0.93 -2.93
CA ASP A 35 -0.08 1.80 -3.74
C ASP A 35 -0.28 3.27 -3.38
N SER A 36 -1.55 3.68 -3.24
CA SER A 36 -1.97 5.05 -2.99
C SER A 36 -2.06 5.39 -1.49
N SER A 37 -2.07 4.39 -0.61
CA SER A 37 -2.30 4.54 0.83
C SER A 37 -1.28 3.79 1.69
N ARG A 38 -1.03 4.32 2.90
CA ARG A 38 -0.32 3.60 3.96
C ARG A 38 -1.33 2.95 4.90
N PHE A 39 -1.32 1.62 4.97
CA PHE A 39 -2.21 0.82 5.81
C PHE A 39 -1.44 0.20 6.97
N TRP A 40 -1.78 0.60 8.20
CA TRP A 40 -1.16 0.06 9.41
C TRP A 40 -2.11 -0.92 10.12
N PRO A 41 -1.61 -2.08 10.59
CA PRO A 41 -2.37 -2.94 11.47
C PRO A 41 -2.65 -2.23 12.80
N ALA A 42 -3.93 -2.05 13.12
CA ALA A 42 -4.36 -1.27 14.29
C ALA A 42 -3.86 -1.85 15.62
N ASN A 43 -3.73 -3.18 15.70
CA ASN A 43 -3.24 -3.90 16.88
C ASN A 43 -1.73 -3.76 17.11
N GLU A 44 -0.97 -3.29 16.13
CA GLU A 44 0.49 -3.12 16.23
C GLU A 44 0.91 -1.65 16.23
N TYR A 45 -0.02 -0.74 15.97
CA TYR A 45 0.26 0.69 15.97
C TYR A 45 0.76 1.17 17.34
N ALA A 46 1.85 1.94 17.35
CA ALA A 46 2.28 2.69 18.52
C ALA A 46 3.01 3.98 18.11
N PRO A 47 2.69 5.14 18.70
CA PRO A 47 3.35 6.40 18.36
C PRO A 47 4.85 6.38 18.71
N GLY A 48 5.65 7.18 17.98
CA GLY A 48 7.07 7.38 18.27
C GLY A 48 8.02 6.34 17.68
N ARG A 49 7.56 5.52 16.73
CA ARG A 49 8.37 4.54 15.99
C ARG A 49 7.89 4.36 14.55
N ASP A 50 8.63 3.59 13.77
CA ASP A 50 8.15 3.11 12.48
C ASP A 50 7.03 2.07 12.66
N GLN A 51 6.03 2.15 11.79
CA GLN A 51 4.85 1.30 11.83
C GLN A 51 4.99 0.15 10.81
N PRO A 52 4.56 -1.07 11.16
CA PRO A 52 4.33 -2.10 10.17
C PRO A 52 3.32 -1.58 9.13
N SER A 53 3.55 -1.87 7.85
CA SER A 53 2.64 -1.47 6.78
C SER A 53 2.35 -2.63 5.83
N PHE A 54 1.14 -2.65 5.29
CA PHE A 54 0.72 -3.59 4.24
C PHE A 54 1.04 -3.09 2.83
N ASP A 55 1.92 -2.10 2.70
CA ASP A 55 2.26 -1.44 1.44
C ASP A 55 3.61 -1.93 0.85
N LYS A 56 4.14 -1.15 -0.09
CA LYS A 56 5.41 -1.36 -0.81
C LYS A 56 6.67 -1.26 0.05
N GLN A 57 6.58 -1.13 1.37
CA GLN A 57 7.77 -0.92 2.20
C GLN A 57 8.90 -1.95 1.98
N PRO A 58 8.65 -3.27 1.89
CA PRO A 58 9.73 -4.24 1.64
C PRO A 58 10.46 -4.01 0.31
N LEU A 59 9.73 -3.63 -0.74
CA LEU A 59 10.30 -3.31 -2.04
C LEU A 59 11.12 -2.01 -1.96
N ARG A 60 10.62 -0.99 -1.27
CA ARG A 60 11.32 0.29 -1.08
C ARG A 60 12.61 0.09 -0.31
N ASP A 61 12.55 -0.58 0.84
CA ASP A 61 13.71 -0.88 1.68
C ASP A 61 14.77 -1.66 0.90
N TRP A 62 14.34 -2.66 0.13
CA TRP A 62 15.26 -3.45 -0.69
C TRP A 62 15.93 -2.61 -1.79
N LEU A 63 15.16 -1.78 -2.51
CA LEU A 63 15.69 -0.90 -3.56
C LEU A 63 16.66 0.15 -3.00
N GLU A 64 16.36 0.73 -1.84
CA GLU A 64 17.24 1.68 -1.16
C GLU A 64 18.55 1.02 -0.73
N ALA A 65 18.48 -0.21 -0.21
CA ALA A 65 19.66 -0.99 0.16
C ALA A 65 20.57 -1.37 -1.03
N GLN A 66 20.03 -1.42 -2.26
CA GLN A 66 20.84 -1.70 -3.46
C GLN A 66 21.67 -0.49 -3.93
N GLY A 67 21.47 0.71 -3.35
CA GLY A 67 22.12 1.93 -3.83
C GLY A 67 21.67 2.33 -5.24
N TRP A 68 20.48 1.90 -5.65
CA TRP A 68 19.93 2.22 -6.96
C TRP A 68 19.59 3.72 -7.06
N ASP A 69 20.07 4.37 -8.11
CA ASP A 69 19.91 5.81 -8.35
C ASP A 69 18.52 6.21 -8.88
N LYS A 70 17.59 5.24 -8.92
CA LYS A 70 16.21 5.38 -9.42
C LYS A 70 16.15 5.65 -10.93
N GLN A 71 17.21 5.34 -11.69
CA GLN A 71 17.21 5.39 -13.15
C GLN A 71 16.96 4.02 -13.78
N ALA A 72 16.25 4.01 -14.91
CA ALA A 72 15.97 2.78 -15.64
C ALA A 72 17.22 2.27 -16.40
N PRO A 73 17.40 0.94 -16.51
CA PRO A 73 16.57 -0.13 -15.93
C PRO A 73 16.84 -0.31 -14.43
N GLY A 74 15.77 -0.59 -13.66
CA GLY A 74 15.90 -0.97 -12.27
C GLY A 74 16.51 -2.38 -12.10
N PRO A 75 17.03 -2.71 -10.91
CA PRO A 75 17.57 -4.03 -10.63
C PRO A 75 16.49 -5.11 -10.69
N GLN A 76 16.89 -6.35 -11.01
CA GLN A 76 15.98 -7.49 -10.99
C GLN A 76 15.60 -7.82 -9.54
N LEU A 77 14.30 -7.91 -9.27
CA LEU A 77 13.80 -8.23 -7.92
C LEU A 77 14.04 -9.71 -7.59
N PRO A 78 14.61 -10.01 -6.40
CA PRO A 78 14.70 -11.36 -5.89
C PRO A 78 13.30 -11.96 -5.66
N PRO A 79 13.10 -13.28 -5.87
CA PRO A 79 11.82 -13.94 -5.65
C PRO A 79 11.21 -13.68 -4.27
N GLU A 80 12.04 -13.62 -3.23
CA GLU A 80 11.61 -13.38 -1.85
C GLU A 80 11.00 -11.98 -1.65
N ILE A 81 11.49 -10.96 -2.38
CA ILE A 81 10.93 -9.61 -2.31
C ILE A 81 9.59 -9.55 -3.06
N ILE A 82 9.49 -10.26 -4.18
CA ILE A 82 8.25 -10.39 -4.95
C ILE A 82 7.18 -11.07 -4.09
N GLU A 83 7.51 -12.21 -3.48
CA GLU A 83 6.60 -12.97 -2.62
C GLU A 83 6.20 -12.15 -1.38
N ALA A 84 7.16 -11.54 -0.69
CA ALA A 84 6.91 -10.72 0.49
C ALA A 84 6.00 -9.52 0.19
N THR A 85 6.16 -8.90 -0.98
CA THR A 85 5.27 -7.81 -1.43
C THR A 85 3.89 -8.37 -1.78
N THR A 86 3.82 -9.46 -2.54
CA THR A 86 2.56 -10.10 -2.95
C THR A 86 1.69 -10.49 -1.76
N VAL A 87 2.26 -11.15 -0.75
CA VAL A 87 1.53 -11.57 0.46
C VAL A 87 0.91 -10.37 1.19
N ARG A 88 1.61 -9.23 1.27
CA ARG A 88 1.09 -8.02 1.93
C ARG A 88 -0.11 -7.42 1.19
N TYR A 89 -0.07 -7.41 -0.15
CA TYR A 89 -1.17 -6.92 -0.97
C TYR A 89 -2.41 -7.80 -0.83
N LEU A 90 -2.22 -9.13 -0.88
CA LEU A 90 -3.31 -10.09 -0.68
C LEU A 90 -3.91 -9.96 0.72
N GLU A 91 -3.09 -9.77 1.75
CA GLU A 91 -3.57 -9.57 3.11
C GLU A 91 -4.33 -8.25 3.28
N ALA A 92 -3.84 -7.16 2.70
CA ALA A 92 -4.54 -5.88 2.69
C ALA A 92 -5.91 -6.01 2.01
N TYR A 93 -5.94 -6.59 0.80
CA TYR A 93 -7.16 -6.86 0.06
C TYR A 93 -8.14 -7.67 0.91
N LYS A 94 -7.70 -8.82 1.42
CA LYS A 94 -8.53 -9.73 2.21
C LYS A 94 -9.12 -9.07 3.44
N ARG A 95 -8.35 -8.27 4.17
CA ARG A 95 -8.87 -7.56 5.35
C ARG A 95 -9.89 -6.51 4.97
N ILE A 96 -9.59 -5.70 3.95
CA ILE A 96 -10.45 -4.58 3.53
C ILE A 96 -11.76 -5.08 2.94
N THR A 97 -11.72 -6.06 2.04
CA THR A 97 -12.91 -6.56 1.32
C THR A 97 -13.61 -7.70 2.07
N GLY A 98 -12.86 -8.54 2.78
CA GLY A 98 -13.34 -9.82 3.32
C GLY A 98 -13.31 -10.96 2.31
N GLU A 99 -12.69 -10.77 1.14
CA GLU A 99 -12.62 -11.74 0.05
C GLU A 99 -11.18 -12.18 -0.22
N GLU A 100 -10.99 -13.31 -0.88
CA GLU A 100 -9.68 -13.74 -1.39
C GLU A 100 -9.65 -13.58 -2.91
N LEU A 101 -8.55 -13.05 -3.46
CA LEU A 101 -8.38 -13.01 -4.91
C LEU A 101 -8.22 -14.44 -5.44
N PRO A 102 -8.87 -14.79 -6.57
CA PRO A 102 -8.66 -16.08 -7.21
C PRO A 102 -7.20 -16.28 -7.59
N SER A 103 -6.71 -17.51 -7.42
CA SER A 103 -5.37 -17.96 -7.86
C SER A 103 -5.24 -18.00 -9.37
#